data_AF-A0A227J2G5-F1
#
_entry.id   AF-A0A227J2G5-F1
#
_cell.length_a   1.000
_cell.length_b   1.000
_cell.length_c   1.000
_cell.angle_alpha   90.00
_cell.angle_beta   90.00
_cell.angle_gamma   90.00
#
_symmetry.space_group_name_H-M   'P 1'
#
loop_
_entity.id
_entity.type
_entity.pdbx_description
1 polymer ?
#
loop_
_entity_poly.entity_id
_entity_poly.type
_entity_poly.pdbx_seq_one_letter_code
_entity_poly.pdbx_strand_id
1 'polypeptide(L)'
;FDVFADMAEMLAPGGRDVYTEGKTEMEWLYGFYKAAQQGGRGSRIAMPNFSKFWEDNQLIEMKWNEKNAQFVRYADFREDPIMNPLGTPSGKIEI
;
A
#
# COMPACT_ATOMS: atom_id res chain seq x y z
N PHE A 1 13.53 15.17 2.51
CA PHE A 1 13.51 15.16 1.03
C PHE A 1 14.81 15.72 0.47
N ASP A 2 15.24 16.92 0.91
CA ASP A 2 16.34 17.64 0.28
C ASP A 2 17.73 17.01 0.39
N VAL A 3 18.12 16.46 1.54
CA VAL A 3 19.49 15.96 1.76
C VAL A 3 19.94 14.99 0.66
N PHE A 4 19.14 13.97 0.36
CA PHE A 4 19.49 12.99 -0.67
C PHE A 4 19.25 13.49 -2.10
N ALA A 5 18.31 14.42 -2.28
CA ALA A 5 18.09 15.07 -3.57
C ALA A 5 19.28 15.98 -3.95
N ASP A 6 19.87 16.68 -2.98
CA ASP A 6 21.07 17.48 -3.14
C ASP A 6 22.32 16.60 -3.35
N MET A 7 22.43 15.49 -2.62
CA MET A 7 23.49 14.51 -2.88
C MET A 7 23.40 13.94 -4.29
N ALA A 8 22.19 13.71 -4.82
CA ALA A 8 22.00 13.23 -6.19
C ALA A 8 22.52 14.26 -7.22
N GLU A 9 22.28 15.55 -7.01
CA GLU A 9 22.83 16.62 -7.85
C GLU A 9 24.36 16.67 -7.82
N MET A 10 24.97 16.42 -6.65
CA MET A 10 26.43 16.35 -6.52
C MET A 10 27.02 15.15 -7.25
N LEU A 11 26.28 14.03 -7.34
CA LEU A 11 26.72 12.82 -8.03
C LEU A 11 26.66 12.96 -9.55
N ALA A 12 25.64 13.64 -10.08
CA ALA A 12 25.48 13.89 -11.50
C ALA A 12 24.67 15.18 -11.74
N PRO A 13 25.09 16.05 -12.69
CA PRO A 13 24.28 17.21 -13.09
C PRO A 13 22.85 16.80 -13.49
N GLY A 14 21.84 17.43 -12.90
CA GLY A 14 20.43 17.08 -13.08
C GLY A 14 19.96 15.88 -12.23
N GLY A 15 20.80 15.35 -11.35
CA GLY A 15 20.48 14.23 -10.47
C GLY A 15 19.35 14.54 -9.49
N ARG A 16 19.17 15.80 -9.08
CA ARG A 16 18.04 16.21 -8.24
C ARG A 16 16.71 15.95 -8.94
N ASP A 17 16.58 16.34 -10.20
CA ASP A 17 15.33 16.20 -10.95
C ASP A 17 14.95 14.73 -11.15
N VAL A 18 15.95 13.87 -11.39
CA VAL A 18 15.75 12.41 -11.47
C VAL A 18 15.30 11.86 -10.12
N TYR A 19 15.97 12.22 -9.03
CA TYR A 19 15.65 11.73 -7.69
C TYR A 19 14.26 12.16 -7.22
N THR A 20 13.92 13.41 -7.46
CA THR A 20 12.64 14.01 -7.05
C THR A 20 11.50 13.69 -8.00
N GLU A 21 11.82 13.18 -9.19
CA GLU A 21 10.92 13.06 -10.35
C GLU A 21 10.25 14.40 -10.73
N GLY A 22 10.91 15.53 -10.44
CA GLY A 22 10.36 16.87 -10.63
C GLY A 22 9.14 17.19 -9.74
N LYS A 23 8.88 16.40 -8.69
CA LYS A 23 7.76 16.59 -7.76
C LYS A 23 8.21 17.23 -6.46
N THR A 24 7.36 18.07 -5.91
CA THR A 24 7.46 18.58 -4.54
C THR A 24 7.02 17.54 -3.51
N GLU A 25 7.33 17.78 -2.23
CA GLU A 25 6.85 16.93 -1.13
C GLU A 25 5.32 16.81 -1.12
N MET A 26 4.60 17.91 -1.38
CA MET A 26 3.13 17.91 -1.42
C MET A 26 2.57 17.12 -2.60
N GLU A 27 3.23 17.14 -3.75
CA GLU A 27 2.82 16.35 -4.91
C GLU A 27 3.05 14.85 -4.69
N TRP A 28 4.12 14.48 -3.97
CA TRP A 28 4.32 13.10 -3.52
C TRP A 28 3.21 12.63 -2.59
N LEU A 29 2.87 13.43 -1.57
CA LEU A 29 1.78 13.12 -0.64
C LEU A 29 0.42 13.02 -1.36
N TYR A 30 0.15 13.96 -2.27
CA TYR A 30 -1.04 13.90 -3.13
C TYR A 30 -1.08 12.61 -3.95
N GLY A 31 0.04 12.22 -4.57
CA GLY A 31 0.17 10.99 -5.34
C GLY A 31 -0.15 9.73 -4.52
N PHE A 32 0.44 9.61 -3.33
CA PHE A 32 0.16 8.48 -2.42
C PHE A 32 -1.31 8.44 -1.99
N TYR A 33 -1.89 9.59 -1.65
CA TYR A 33 -3.29 9.69 -1.29
C TYR A 33 -4.21 9.26 -2.44
N LYS A 34 -3.90 9.68 -3.68
CA LYS A 34 -4.68 9.31 -4.86
C LYS A 34 -4.62 7.81 -5.14
N ALA A 35 -3.45 7.18 -4.99
CA ALA A 35 -3.30 5.74 -5.14
C ALA A 35 -4.14 4.99 -4.07
N ALA A 36 -4.06 5.42 -2.82
CA ALA A 36 -4.88 4.87 -1.73
C ALA A 36 -6.39 5.07 -2.00
N GLN A 37 -6.81 6.25 -2.45
CA GLN A 37 -8.20 6.54 -2.82
C GLN A 37 -8.71 5.63 -3.94
N GLN A 38 -7.88 5.29 -4.92
CA GLN A 38 -8.25 4.33 -5.97
C GLN A 38 -8.47 2.93 -5.40
N GLY A 39 -7.57 2.44 -4.54
CA GLY A 39 -7.73 1.15 -3.86
C GLY A 39 -8.96 1.11 -2.93
N GLY A 40 -9.19 2.19 -2.17
CA GLY A 40 -10.31 2.32 -1.24
C GLY A 40 -11.69 2.24 -1.91
N ARG A 41 -11.81 2.68 -3.17
CA ARG A 41 -13.06 2.55 -3.95
C ARG A 41 -13.49 1.08 -4.09
N GLY A 42 -12.54 0.18 -4.31
CA GLY A 42 -12.81 -1.27 -4.42
C GLY A 42 -13.39 -1.86 -3.13
N SER A 43 -12.99 -1.31 -1.98
CA SER A 43 -13.47 -1.72 -0.66
C SER A 43 -14.59 -0.84 -0.09
N ARG A 44 -15.17 0.05 -0.91
CA ARG A 44 -16.23 1.02 -0.53
C ARG A 44 -15.85 1.91 0.67
N ILE A 45 -14.57 2.25 0.80
CA ILE A 45 -14.07 3.17 1.82
C ILE A 45 -14.28 4.60 1.33
N ALA A 46 -15.01 5.40 2.09
CA ALA A 46 -15.25 6.80 1.78
C ALA A 46 -13.98 7.62 2.11
N MET A 47 -13.30 8.07 1.06
CA MET A 47 -12.13 8.95 1.18
C MET A 47 -12.45 10.30 0.51
N PRO A 48 -12.33 11.44 1.23
CA PRO A 48 -12.57 12.76 0.65
C PRO A 48 -11.55 13.10 -0.45
N ASN A 49 -11.65 14.28 -1.07
CA ASN A 49 -10.55 14.74 -1.91
C ASN A 49 -9.33 15.10 -1.03
N PHE A 50 -8.14 15.16 -1.64
CA PHE A 50 -6.91 15.38 -0.87
C PHE A 50 -6.91 16.72 -0.12
N SER A 51 -7.38 17.79 -0.74
CA SER A 51 -7.44 19.12 -0.10
C SER A 51 -8.27 19.08 1.18
N LYS A 52 -9.46 18.45 1.14
CA LYS A 52 -10.31 18.30 2.31
C LYS A 52 -9.68 17.38 3.36
N PHE A 53 -9.10 16.25 2.95
CA PHE A 53 -8.37 15.37 3.87
C PHE A 53 -7.24 16.11 4.61
N TRP A 54 -6.46 16.89 3.87
CA TRP A 54 -5.33 17.63 4.38
C TRP A 54 -5.76 18.73 5.37
N GLU A 55 -6.83 19.46 5.04
CA GLU A 55 -7.41 20.48 5.90
C GLU A 55 -8.05 19.88 7.17
N ASP A 56 -8.82 18.81 7.02
CA ASP A 56 -9.50 18.14 8.13
C ASP A 56 -8.48 17.54 9.12
N ASN A 57 -7.32 17.09 8.63
CA ASN A 57 -6.26 16.43 9.39
C ASN A 57 -6.80 15.31 10.31
N GLN A 58 -7.74 14.53 9.77
CA GLN A 58 -8.39 13.41 10.47
C GLN A 58 -7.90 12.07 9.91
N LEU A 59 -7.92 11.05 10.75
CA LEU A 59 -7.70 9.68 10.31
C LEU A 59 -8.85 9.19 9.43
N ILE A 60 -8.51 8.41 8.41
CA ILE A 60 -9.48 7.63 7.63
C ILE A 60 -9.52 6.24 8.25
N GLU A 61 -10.63 5.90 8.88
CA GLU A 61 -10.81 4.60 9.51
C GLU A 61 -11.24 3.53 8.49
N MET A 62 -10.48 2.45 8.42
CA MET A 62 -10.94 1.20 7.83
C MET A 62 -11.69 0.42 8.91
N LYS A 63 -13.00 0.25 8.72
CA LYS A 63 -13.82 -0.41 9.75
C LYS A 63 -13.35 -1.83 9.97
N TRP A 64 -13.28 -2.20 11.25
CA TRP A 64 -13.13 -3.59 11.66
C TRP A 64 -14.22 -4.46 11.03
N ASN A 65 -13.85 -5.70 10.70
CA ASN A 65 -14.74 -6.64 10.04
C ASN A 65 -14.72 -7.96 10.79
N GLU A 66 -15.87 -8.35 11.35
CA GLU A 66 -16.04 -9.57 12.15
C GLU A 66 -15.67 -10.83 11.38
N LYS A 67 -16.08 -10.92 10.11
CA LYS A 67 -15.74 -12.06 9.26
C LYS A 67 -14.22 -12.19 9.07
N ASN A 68 -13.53 -11.08 8.84
CA ASN A 68 -12.07 -11.08 8.70
C ASN A 68 -11.39 -11.42 10.04
N ALA A 69 -11.96 -11.00 11.17
CA ALA A 69 -11.43 -11.30 12.50
C ALA A 69 -11.51 -12.80 12.87
N GLN A 70 -12.38 -13.56 12.20
CA GLN A 70 -12.51 -15.01 12.37
C GLN A 70 -11.50 -15.82 11.53
N PHE A 71 -10.57 -15.17 10.82
CA PHE A 71 -9.59 -15.85 9.98
C PHE A 71 -8.71 -16.84 10.77
N VAL A 72 -8.68 -18.10 10.33
CA VAL A 72 -7.80 -19.15 10.87
C VAL A 72 -6.81 -19.56 9.78
N ARG A 73 -5.52 -19.32 10.04
CA ARG A 73 -4.46 -19.66 9.09
C ARG A 73 -4.42 -21.17 8.82
N TYR A 74 -4.36 -21.55 7.54
CA TYR A 74 -4.36 -22.94 7.05
C TYR A 74 -5.64 -23.75 7.31
N ALA A 75 -6.77 -23.12 7.68
CA ALA A 75 -8.03 -23.84 7.85
C ALA A 75 -8.44 -24.59 6.58
N ASP A 76 -8.46 -23.92 5.43
CA ASP A 76 -8.89 -24.50 4.15
C ASP A 76 -7.99 -25.67 3.70
N PHE A 77 -6.66 -25.54 3.87
CA PHE A 77 -5.71 -26.62 3.59
C PHE A 77 -5.92 -27.82 4.53
N ARG A 78 -6.25 -27.57 5.80
CA ARG A 78 -6.54 -28.63 6.76
C ARG A 78 -7.86 -29.33 6.47
N GLU A 79 -8.87 -28.59 6.02
CA GLU A 79 -10.20 -29.10 5.68
C GLU A 79 -10.13 -29.97 4.41
N ASP A 80 -9.49 -29.46 3.35
CA ASP A 80 -9.30 -30.20 2.10
C ASP A 80 -7.96 -29.82 1.43
N PRO A 81 -6.88 -30.60 1.66
CA PRO A 81 -5.57 -30.33 1.08
C PRO A 81 -5.48 -30.65 -0.42
N ILE A 82 -6.46 -31.36 -1.00
CA ILE A 82 -6.50 -31.65 -2.44
C ILE A 82 -7.08 -30.44 -3.19
N MET A 83 -8.17 -29.88 -2.67
CA MET A 83 -8.80 -28.69 -3.26
C MET A 83 -8.07 -27.38 -2.93
N ASN A 84 -7.36 -27.32 -1.79
CA ASN A 84 -6.60 -26.15 -1.36
C ASN A 84 -5.10 -26.46 -1.18
N PRO A 85 -4.38 -26.92 -2.23
CA PRO A 85 -3.00 -27.33 -2.10
C PRO A 85 -2.07 -26.16 -1.77
N LEU A 86 -0.95 -26.46 -1.12
CA LEU A 86 0.13 -25.47 -0.93
C LEU A 86 0.90 -25.26 -2.23
N GLY A 87 1.63 -24.14 -2.32
CA GLY A 87 2.46 -23.80 -3.49
C GLY A 87 3.76 -24.62 -3.63
N THR A 88 3.84 -25.80 -3.02
CA THR A 88 5.00 -26.72 -3.10
C THR A 88 4.81 -27.74 -4.23
N PRO A 89 5.90 -28.39 -4.72
CA PRO A 89 5.79 -29.42 -5.76
C PRO A 89 4.82 -30.56 -5.40
N SER A 90 4.79 -30.96 -4.13
CA SER A 90 3.89 -32.00 -3.62
C SER A 90 2.48 -31.50 -3.25
N GLY A 91 2.26 -30.18 -3.24
CA GLY A 91 1.05 -29.56 -2.69
C GLY A 91 0.93 -29.66 -1.16
N LYS A 92 1.97 -30.15 -0.47
CA LYS A 92 2.00 -30.45 0.97
C LYS A 92 3.17 -29.77 1.68
N ILE A 93 3.22 -29.93 3.00
CA ILE A 93 4.39 -29.62 3.81
C ILE A 93 5.46 -30.68 3.54
N GLU A 94 6.64 -30.23 3.12
CA GLU A 94 7.79 -31.10 2.82
C GLU A 94 8.70 -31.12 4.04
N ILE A 95 8.94 -32.33 4.59
CA ILE A 95 9.74 -32.59 5.80
C ILE A 95 11.12 -33.09 5.38
#